data_AF-A0A1G8KBJ3-F1
#
_entry.id   AF-A0A1G8KBJ3-F1
#
_cell.length_a   1.000
_cell.length_b   1.000
_cell.length_c   1.000
_cell.angle_alpha   90.00
_cell.angle_beta   90.00
_cell.angle_gamma   90.00
#
_symmetry.space_group_name_H-M   'P 1'
#
loop_
_entity.id
_entity.type
_entity.pdbx_description
1 polymer ?
#
loop_
_entity_poly.entity_id
_entity_poly.type
_entity_poly.pdbx_seq_one_letter_code
_entity_poly.pdbx_strand_id
1 'polypeptide(L)'
;MRIAVSIVILASLVSACGGSQLPPEQRAEREAKLAQTDAALSEAKTVTVNGKTFRVAHVTERDQALVDLVGPSTPYFAADIEAASRTATGCAGTFDPGILAFLGGDIATTDLAALRTKVSGRFAGWSVSLEC
;
A
#
# COMPACT_ATOMS: atom_id res chain seq x y z
N MET A 1 -52.92 -1.00 37.37
CA MET A 1 -52.28 -2.31 37.67
C MET A 1 -52.49 -3.18 36.43
N ARG A 2 -51.51 -3.76 35.75
CA ARG A 2 -50.17 -4.26 36.11
C ARG A 2 -49.21 -4.06 34.93
N ILE A 3 -47.93 -3.89 35.28
CA ILE A 3 -46.75 -3.78 34.42
C ILE A 3 -46.42 -5.16 33.85
N ALA A 4 -46.02 -5.22 32.57
CA ALA A 4 -45.15 -6.29 32.06
C ALA A 4 -44.27 -5.73 30.95
N VAL A 5 -43.12 -5.21 31.36
CA VAL A 5 -41.95 -4.92 30.54
C VAL A 5 -41.43 -6.26 29.99
N SER A 6 -41.22 -6.37 28.68
CA SER A 6 -40.48 -7.48 28.08
C SER A 6 -39.36 -6.91 27.21
N ILE A 7 -38.28 -6.60 27.91
CA ILE A 7 -36.95 -6.37 27.37
C ILE A 7 -36.46 -7.72 26.85
N VAL A 8 -36.39 -7.90 25.54
CA VAL A 8 -35.65 -9.01 24.92
C VAL A 8 -34.29 -8.46 24.51
N ILE A 9 -33.35 -8.48 25.47
CA ILE A 9 -31.92 -8.39 25.20
C ILE A 9 -31.54 -9.72 24.57
N LEU A 10 -31.44 -9.77 23.24
CA LEU A 10 -30.85 -10.92 22.58
C LEU A 10 -29.32 -10.79 22.63
N ALA A 11 -28.73 -11.81 23.23
CA ALA A 11 -27.38 -11.88 23.72
C ALA A 11 -26.31 -11.69 22.64
N SER A 12 -25.37 -10.81 22.95
CA SER A 12 -24.00 -10.78 22.45
C SER A 12 -23.29 -12.10 22.75
N LEU A 13 -23.12 -12.95 21.73
CA LEU A 13 -22.16 -14.05 21.77
C LEU A 13 -20.83 -13.59 21.18
N VAL A 14 -19.96 -13.14 22.09
CA VAL A 14 -18.52 -12.98 21.85
C VAL A 14 -17.83 -14.23 22.37
N SER A 15 -17.27 -15.03 21.45
CA SER A 15 -16.21 -16.01 21.72
C SER A 15 -15.51 -16.32 20.39
N ALA A 16 -14.48 -15.58 19.97
CA ALA A 16 -13.08 -15.74 20.39
C ALA A 16 -12.51 -17.14 20.05
N CYS A 17 -11.91 -17.27 18.86
CA CYS A 17 -10.75 -18.12 18.57
C CYS A 17 -10.15 -17.78 17.20
N GLY A 18 -9.01 -17.08 17.18
CA GLY A 18 -7.93 -17.29 16.20
C GLY A 18 -8.22 -17.02 14.72
N GLY A 19 -8.41 -15.76 14.36
CA GLY A 19 -8.36 -15.31 12.97
C GLY A 19 -9.17 -14.04 12.83
N SER A 20 -8.52 -12.93 12.48
CA SER A 20 -9.22 -11.70 12.13
C SER A 20 -10.02 -11.92 10.83
N GLN A 21 -11.19 -12.57 10.93
CA GLN A 21 -12.16 -12.66 9.85
C GLN A 21 -12.77 -11.28 9.68
N LEU A 22 -12.15 -10.49 8.81
CA LEU A 22 -12.75 -9.27 8.26
C LEU A 22 -14.22 -9.55 7.87
N PRO A 23 -15.15 -8.63 8.17
CA PRO A 23 -16.52 -8.71 7.67
C PRO A 23 -16.54 -9.02 6.15
N PRO A 24 -17.55 -9.74 5.63
CA PRO A 24 -17.62 -10.09 4.21
C PRO A 24 -17.37 -8.91 3.26
N GLU A 25 -17.92 -7.74 3.59
CA GLU A 25 -17.71 -6.49 2.86
C GLU A 25 -16.23 -6.10 2.79
N GLN A 26 -15.53 -6.04 3.93
CA GLN A 26 -14.10 -5.70 3.99
C GLN A 26 -13.21 -6.73 3.28
N ARG A 27 -13.62 -8.02 3.26
CA ARG A 27 -12.92 -9.05 2.47
C ARG A 27 -13.06 -8.79 0.98
N ALA A 28 -14.27 -8.53 0.52
CA ALA A 28 -14.53 -8.21 -0.88
C ALA A 28 -13.77 -6.94 -1.32
N GLU A 29 -13.76 -5.89 -0.49
CA GLU A 29 -12.97 -4.69 -0.74
C GLU A 29 -11.47 -4.97 -0.83
N ARG A 30 -10.94 -5.79 0.08
CA ARG A 30 -9.53 -6.17 0.06
C ARG A 30 -9.18 -6.96 -1.20
N GLU A 31 -10.01 -7.91 -1.59
CA GLU A 31 -9.83 -8.71 -2.81
C GLU A 31 -9.88 -7.82 -4.06
N ALA A 32 -10.81 -6.87 -4.12
CA ALA A 32 -10.89 -5.90 -5.22
C ALA A 32 -9.60 -5.04 -5.30
N LYS A 33 -9.11 -4.52 -4.17
CA LYS A 33 -7.86 -3.74 -4.11
C LYS A 33 -6.64 -4.55 -4.53
N LEU A 34 -6.60 -5.84 -4.17
CA LEU A 34 -5.54 -6.75 -4.62
C LEU A 34 -5.62 -7.00 -6.12
N ALA A 35 -6.82 -7.23 -6.68
CA ALA A 35 -7.02 -7.42 -8.11
C ALA A 35 -6.60 -6.18 -8.92
N GLN A 36 -6.96 -4.98 -8.46
CA GLN A 36 -6.50 -3.72 -9.06
C GLN A 36 -4.98 -3.59 -9.04
N THR A 37 -4.36 -3.96 -7.91
CA THR A 37 -2.90 -3.97 -7.77
C THR A 37 -2.26 -4.94 -8.76
N ASP A 38 -2.81 -6.13 -8.89
CA ASP A 38 -2.29 -7.18 -9.78
C ASP A 38 -2.43 -6.78 -11.25
N ALA A 39 -3.55 -6.18 -11.62
CA ALA A 39 -3.77 -5.62 -12.95
C ALA A 39 -2.75 -4.52 -13.27
N ALA A 40 -2.59 -3.53 -12.37
CA ALA A 40 -1.62 -2.45 -12.56
C ALA A 40 -0.17 -2.96 -12.65
N LEU A 41 0.19 -3.98 -11.87
CA LEU A 41 1.51 -4.61 -11.92
C LEU A 41 1.77 -5.33 -13.26
N SER A 42 0.74 -5.87 -13.90
CA SER A 42 0.86 -6.51 -15.21
C SER A 42 1.15 -5.51 -16.34
N GLU A 43 0.76 -4.25 -16.15
CA GLU A 43 0.95 -3.14 -17.09
C GLU A 43 2.10 -2.21 -16.67
N ALA A 44 2.90 -2.63 -15.69
CA ALA A 44 3.93 -1.78 -15.11
C ALA A 44 4.99 -1.37 -16.14
N LYS A 45 5.36 -0.09 -16.12
CA LYS A 45 6.41 0.48 -16.96
C LYS A 45 7.75 0.40 -16.24
N THR A 46 8.82 0.27 -17.01
CA THR A 46 10.18 0.40 -16.49
C THR A 46 10.74 1.76 -16.87
N VAL A 47 11.28 2.49 -15.90
CA VAL A 47 11.90 3.81 -16.11
C VAL A 47 13.26 3.88 -15.43
N THR A 48 14.16 4.70 -15.96
CA THR A 48 15.49 4.91 -15.38
C THR A 48 15.59 6.32 -14.81
N VAL A 49 15.96 6.42 -13.54
CA VAL A 49 16.15 7.67 -12.81
C VAL A 49 17.46 7.58 -12.03
N ASN A 50 18.33 8.58 -12.15
CA ASN A 50 19.61 8.64 -11.43
C ASN A 50 20.47 7.36 -11.56
N GLY A 51 20.46 6.74 -12.75
CA GLY A 51 21.20 5.49 -13.02
C GLY A 51 20.59 4.22 -12.40
N LYS A 52 19.40 4.33 -11.79
CA LYS A 52 18.65 3.21 -11.20
C LYS A 52 17.41 2.94 -12.05
N THR A 53 17.06 1.66 -12.17
CA THR A 53 15.90 1.24 -12.94
C THR A 53 14.76 0.88 -12.00
N PHE A 54 13.59 1.46 -12.23
CA PHE A 54 12.40 1.25 -11.41
C PHE A 54 11.28 0.66 -12.25
N ARG A 55 10.56 -0.29 -11.66
CA ARG A 55 9.25 -0.73 -12.15
C ARG A 55 8.20 0.15 -11.49
N VAL A 56 7.32 0.72 -12.28
CA VAL A 56 6.24 1.61 -11.84
C VAL A 56 4.92 1.08 -12.36
N ALA A 57 4.02 0.72 -11.44
CA ALA A 57 2.63 0.36 -11.75
C ALA A 57 1.71 1.51 -11.37
N HIS A 58 0.88 1.98 -12.31
CA HIS A 58 -0.11 3.02 -12.05
C HIS A 58 -1.44 2.37 -11.70
N VAL A 59 -1.88 2.52 -10.45
CA VAL A 59 -3.19 2.10 -9.99
C VAL A 59 -4.16 3.28 -10.11
N THR A 60 -4.84 3.34 -11.25
CA THR A 60 -5.73 4.45 -11.61
C THR A 60 -6.93 4.60 -10.67
N GLU A 61 -7.45 3.51 -10.12
CA GLU A 61 -8.65 3.55 -9.25
C GLU A 61 -8.37 4.18 -7.88
N ARG A 62 -7.09 4.39 -7.54
CA ARG A 62 -6.64 4.89 -6.24
C ARG A 62 -5.68 6.07 -6.34
N ASP A 63 -5.51 6.63 -7.54
CA ASP A 63 -4.58 7.73 -7.81
C ASP A 63 -3.20 7.46 -7.18
N GLN A 64 -2.65 6.27 -7.45
CA GLN A 64 -1.45 5.79 -6.77
C GLN A 64 -0.50 5.12 -7.76
N ALA A 65 0.80 5.33 -7.59
CA ALA A 65 1.84 4.53 -8.19
C ALA A 65 2.48 3.57 -7.18
N LEU A 66 2.78 2.35 -7.62
CA LEU A 66 3.62 1.40 -6.89
C LEU A 66 5.00 1.36 -7.56
N VAL A 67 6.03 1.72 -6.81
CA VAL A 67 7.39 1.87 -7.34
C VAL A 67 8.34 0.90 -6.66
N ASP A 68 9.01 0.04 -7.43
CA ASP A 68 10.02 -0.89 -6.93
C ASP A 68 11.32 -0.80 -7.73
N LEU A 69 12.45 -0.94 -7.05
CA LEU A 69 13.76 -1.01 -7.69
C LEU A 69 13.89 -2.34 -8.42
N VAL A 70 14.32 -2.28 -9.69
CA VAL A 70 14.65 -3.44 -10.52
C VAL A 70 16.14 -3.70 -10.45
N GLY A 71 16.50 -4.96 -10.16
CA GLY A 71 17.88 -5.42 -10.13
C GLY A 71 18.47 -5.41 -8.72
N PRO A 72 19.80 -5.20 -8.58
CA PRO A 72 20.48 -5.36 -7.31
C PRO A 72 20.04 -4.31 -6.30
N SER A 73 19.99 -4.71 -5.03
CA SER A 73 19.69 -3.82 -3.92
C SER A 73 20.79 -2.76 -3.80
N THR A 74 20.48 -1.55 -4.24
CA THR A 74 21.35 -0.36 -4.13
C THR A 74 20.56 0.74 -3.44
N PRO A 75 21.18 1.66 -2.69
CA PRO A 75 20.44 2.66 -1.95
C PRO A 75 19.58 3.57 -2.85
N TYR A 76 18.34 3.81 -2.44
CA TYR A 76 17.45 4.78 -3.07
C TYR A 76 16.50 5.42 -2.06
N PHE A 77 16.00 6.60 -2.40
CA PHE A 77 15.30 7.48 -1.47
C PHE A 77 13.92 7.89 -2.02
N ALA A 78 13.12 8.55 -1.19
CA ALA A 78 11.80 9.05 -1.56
C ALA A 78 11.84 9.86 -2.87
N ALA A 79 12.83 10.75 -3.01
CA ALA A 79 12.98 11.57 -4.22
C ALA A 79 13.19 10.74 -5.50
N ASP A 80 13.88 9.59 -5.42
CA ASP A 80 14.09 8.71 -6.57
C ASP A 80 12.77 8.07 -7.02
N ILE A 81 11.97 7.56 -6.08
CA ILE A 81 10.71 6.88 -6.40
C ILE A 81 9.61 7.86 -6.80
N GLU A 82 9.60 9.06 -6.25
CA GLU A 82 8.74 10.15 -6.72
C GLU A 82 9.10 10.54 -8.15
N ALA A 83 10.38 10.76 -8.46
CA ALA A 83 10.81 11.06 -9.82
C ALA A 83 10.49 9.93 -10.80
N ALA A 84 10.65 8.67 -10.39
CA ALA A 84 10.27 7.51 -11.20
C ALA A 84 8.76 7.48 -11.47
N SER A 85 7.94 7.74 -10.45
CA SER A 85 6.48 7.82 -10.60
C SER A 85 6.07 8.87 -11.62
N ARG A 86 6.58 10.11 -11.48
CA ARG A 86 6.31 11.23 -12.39
C ARG A 86 6.73 10.91 -13.82
N THR A 87 7.88 10.25 -13.99
CA THR A 87 8.39 9.87 -15.32
C THR A 87 7.48 8.83 -16.00
N ALA A 88 6.92 7.89 -15.23
CA ALA A 88 6.10 6.81 -15.80
C ALA A 88 4.63 7.21 -16.04
N THR A 89 4.08 8.08 -15.18
CA THR A 89 2.65 8.45 -15.17
C THR A 89 2.38 9.83 -15.77
N GLY A 90 3.34 10.75 -15.70
CA GLY A 90 3.16 12.16 -16.09
C GLY A 90 2.46 13.03 -15.03
N CYS A 91 1.99 12.45 -13.93
CA CYS A 91 1.31 13.16 -12.85
C CYS A 91 2.29 13.66 -11.79
N ALA A 92 1.88 14.61 -10.96
CA ALA A 92 2.64 14.91 -9.74
C ALA A 92 2.58 13.69 -8.81
N GLY A 93 3.66 13.45 -8.04
CA GLY A 93 3.79 12.26 -7.21
C GLY A 93 4.48 12.58 -5.89
N THR A 94 3.87 12.15 -4.78
CA THR A 94 4.37 12.32 -3.41
C THR A 94 4.42 10.98 -2.70
N PHE A 95 5.60 10.62 -2.19
CA PHE A 95 5.77 9.38 -1.47
C PHE A 95 4.97 9.41 -0.16
N ASP A 96 4.19 8.36 0.12
CA ASP A 96 3.41 8.26 1.35
C ASP A 96 4.30 7.78 2.52
N PRO A 97 4.63 8.65 3.50
CA PRO A 97 5.46 8.29 4.66
C PRO A 97 4.76 7.35 5.64
N GLY A 98 3.47 7.03 5.47
CA GLY A 98 2.69 6.28 6.46
C GLY A 98 3.37 4.96 6.87
N ILE A 99 4.10 4.31 5.96
CA ILE A 99 4.89 3.10 6.22
C ILE A 99 6.16 3.38 7.06
N LEU A 100 6.77 4.56 6.91
CA LEU A 100 7.98 4.96 7.64
C LEU A 100 7.69 5.20 9.13
N ALA A 101 6.48 5.65 9.47
CA ALA A 101 6.06 5.81 10.86
C ALA A 101 6.16 4.49 11.66
N PHE A 102 6.02 3.34 10.99
CA PHE A 102 6.14 2.02 11.62
C PHE A 102 7.56 1.44 11.55
N LEU A 103 8.36 1.83 10.55
CA LEU A 103 9.68 1.27 10.30
C LEU A 103 10.83 2.09 10.92
N GLY A 104 10.54 3.32 11.33
CA GLY A 104 11.49 4.29 11.87
C GLY A 104 12.39 4.90 10.79
N GLY A 105 12.59 6.22 10.83
CA GLY A 105 13.47 6.94 9.91
C GLY A 105 12.95 8.32 9.51
N ASP A 106 13.82 9.11 8.89
CA ASP A 106 13.47 10.37 8.22
C ASP A 106 13.22 10.09 6.72
N ILE A 107 12.04 10.48 6.22
CA ILE A 107 11.62 10.26 4.83
C ILE A 107 12.62 10.80 3.81
N ALA A 108 13.33 11.88 4.12
CA ALA A 108 14.25 12.52 3.18
C ALA A 108 15.55 11.73 3.01
N THR A 109 15.97 10.98 4.02
CA THR A 109 17.33 10.40 4.11
C THR A 109 17.34 8.89 4.29
N THR A 110 16.18 8.27 4.50
CA THR A 110 16.10 6.84 4.74
C THR A 110 16.30 6.05 3.45
N ASP A 111 17.26 5.11 3.48
CA ASP A 111 17.45 4.15 2.41
C ASP A 111 16.28 3.16 2.35
N LEU A 112 15.48 3.30 1.30
CA LEU A 112 14.31 2.46 1.04
C LEU A 112 14.72 1.03 0.64
N ALA A 113 15.93 0.81 0.11
CA ALA A 113 16.44 -0.54 -0.14
C ALA A 113 16.63 -1.31 1.17
N ALA A 114 17.24 -0.66 2.17
CA ALA A 114 17.39 -1.22 3.50
C ALA A 114 16.03 -1.46 4.17
N LEU A 115 15.08 -0.51 4.07
CA LEU A 115 13.75 -0.70 4.64
C LEU A 115 12.94 -1.82 3.99
N ARG A 116 13.10 -2.05 2.68
CA ARG A 116 12.43 -3.16 1.98
C ARG A 116 12.74 -4.51 2.64
N THR A 117 13.93 -4.68 3.21
CA THR A 117 14.31 -5.92 3.92
C THR A 117 13.52 -6.17 5.21
N LYS A 118 12.91 -5.12 5.78
CA LYS A 118 12.09 -5.20 7.00
C LYS A 118 10.61 -5.48 6.71
N VAL A 119 10.19 -5.38 5.45
CA VAL A 119 8.81 -5.65 5.06
C VAL A 119 8.61 -7.16 4.94
N SER A 120 7.66 -7.70 5.70
CA SER A 120 7.25 -9.10 5.58
C SER A 120 6.10 -9.26 4.57
N GLY A 121 6.08 -10.39 3.87
CA GLY A 121 5.03 -10.71 2.91
C GLY A 121 5.28 -10.15 1.50
N ARG A 122 4.20 -10.06 0.71
CA ARG A 122 4.28 -9.64 -0.68
C ARG A 122 4.55 -8.14 -0.78
N PHE A 123 5.73 -7.77 -1.26
CA PHE A 123 6.08 -6.40 -1.58
C PHE A 123 5.73 -6.09 -3.04
N ALA A 124 4.79 -5.17 -3.26
CA ALA A 124 4.37 -4.73 -4.60
C ALA A 124 5.07 -3.43 -5.06
N GLY A 125 5.83 -2.78 -4.18
CA GLY A 125 6.44 -1.47 -4.40
C GLY A 125 6.06 -0.49 -3.30
N TRP A 126 6.80 0.61 -3.24
CA TRP A 126 6.50 1.75 -2.40
C TRP A 126 5.32 2.53 -2.97
N SER A 127 4.42 2.98 -2.09
CA SER A 127 3.26 3.77 -2.44
C SER A 127 3.64 5.22 -2.69
N VAL A 128 3.30 5.74 -3.88
CA VAL A 128 3.37 7.16 -4.20
C VAL A 128 1.97 7.63 -4.57
N SER A 129 1.42 8.58 -3.82
CA SER A 129 0.15 9.23 -4.17
C SER A 129 0.36 10.10 -5.40
N LEU A 130 -0.59 10.08 -6.32
CA LEU A 130 -0.54 10.82 -7.58
C LEU A 130 -1.60 11.91 -7.59
N GLU A 131 -1.24 13.03 -8.19
CA GLU A 131 -2.18 14.11 -8.53
C GLU A 131 -2.09 14.33 -10.04
N CYS A 132 -3.07 13.74 -10.73
CA CYS A 132 -3.40 13.95 -12.13
C CYS A 132 -4.64 14.88 -12.20
#